data_AF-A0A3Q7HGQ5-F1
#
_entry.id   AF-A0A3Q7HGQ5-F1
#
_cell.length_a   1.000
_cell.length_b   1.000
_cell.length_c   1.000
_cell.angle_alpha   90.00
_cell.angle_beta   90.00
_cell.angle_gamma   90.00
#
_symmetry.space_group_name_H-M   'P 1'
#
loop_
_entity.id
_entity.type
_entity.pdbx_description
1 polymer ?
#
loop_
_entity_poly.entity_id
_entity_poly.type
_entity_poly.pdbx_seq_one_letter_code
_entity_poly.pdbx_strand_id
1 'polypeptide(L)'
;MGDEVVLLDLWVSPFGMRVRIALKEKGINYESKEENLSNKSSLLLKMNPIHKQIPVLIHNGKPICESLIIVQYIDEVWKDKAPLLPSDPYERAHAKFWADYIYSTGRLVWTTKGEAQEAAKKELIHHFKLLEKELGDKTFFGGDQFGLVDIALIPFYSWFYALETCGNFSMIHECPKLVEWAKRCMERESVSTSLPDQYKVYDFILEVRIALAEKGIQYEYKEEDLMNKSQLLLQMNPIHKKIPVLIHNGKPICESLIIVEYIDEVWKDKSTPLMPSDPYKRAHARFWADYIGKKIYDGGMKIWSSKVEEHKTANKDFIECLKVLEGELGDKPYFDGKNFGLVDMAFIPYYSWFPVYKKLSNLNIEAECPKFVAWAKRCMQKESVSKTLVDPDKIYEFIVFKKMADEVVLLGTYVSMFAVRVKIALAEKGIQYEYKEENLVNKSPLLLQMNPIHKKIPVLIHNGKPICESLIIVEYIDEVWNDKSPLLPSDPYKRAQARFWADYVDKKIYDGGKKIWTTKVEEQEAANKEFIECLKVLEGELGDKPYFDGESFGFVDLALIPYYSWFPAYEKFGKFSIEPECPKFVAWANRCMQKENVSKYLSDPDKIYDFVVMLRQRIGIA
;
A
#
# COMPACT_ATOMS: atom_id res chain seq x y z
N MET A 1 -25.51 18.91 23.05
CA MET A 1 -24.64 17.74 23.33
C MET A 1 -24.57 16.96 22.02
N GLY A 2 -23.37 16.74 21.48
CA GLY A 2 -23.22 15.96 20.24
C GLY A 2 -23.63 14.50 20.46
N ASP A 3 -23.95 13.79 19.38
CA ASP A 3 -24.31 12.37 19.43
C ASP A 3 -23.15 11.55 20.03
N GLU A 4 -23.44 10.78 21.08
CA GLU A 4 -22.46 9.88 21.70
C GLU A 4 -22.42 8.57 20.92
N VAL A 5 -21.30 8.31 20.24
CA VAL A 5 -21.06 7.07 19.49
C VAL A 5 -19.87 6.34 20.09
N VAL A 6 -20.09 5.12 20.56
CA VAL A 6 -19.05 4.25 21.13
C VAL A 6 -19.02 2.93 20.36
N LEU A 7 -17.85 2.48 19.95
CA LEU A 7 -17.65 1.19 19.30
C LEU A 7 -16.90 0.23 20.23
N LEU A 8 -17.56 -0.87 20.61
CA LEU A 8 -16.93 -2.00 21.28
C LEU A 8 -16.41 -2.97 20.22
N ASP A 9 -15.09 -3.16 20.13
CA ASP A 9 -14.48 -3.92 19.04
C ASP A 9 -13.05 -4.40 19.36
N LEU A 10 -12.45 -5.22 18.50
CA LEU A 10 -11.06 -5.69 18.58
C LEU A 10 -10.35 -5.32 17.27
N TRP A 11 -9.11 -4.83 17.37
CA TRP A 11 -8.38 -4.30 16.21
C TRP A 11 -8.25 -5.30 15.05
N VAL A 12 -8.11 -6.61 15.34
CA VAL A 12 -7.94 -7.67 14.33
C VAL A 12 -9.26 -8.27 13.82
N SER A 13 -10.41 -7.84 14.36
CA SER A 13 -11.74 -8.36 13.98
C SER A 13 -12.16 -7.88 12.59
N PRO A 14 -12.36 -8.75 11.59
CA PRO A 14 -12.83 -8.32 10.27
C PRO A 14 -14.24 -7.71 10.34
N PHE A 15 -15.09 -8.18 11.25
CA PHE A 15 -16.43 -7.62 11.47
C PHE A 15 -16.39 -6.24 12.10
N GLY A 16 -15.42 -6.02 12.98
CA GLY A 16 -15.09 -4.72 13.54
C GLY A 16 -14.63 -3.70 12.52
N MET A 17 -13.72 -4.13 11.65
CA MET A 17 -13.25 -3.35 10.51
C MET A 17 -14.41 -2.84 9.65
N ARG A 18 -15.45 -3.66 9.39
CA ARG A 18 -16.65 -3.21 8.66
C ARG A 18 -17.25 -1.94 9.26
N VAL A 19 -17.39 -1.91 10.59
CA VAL A 19 -17.99 -0.78 11.32
C VAL A 19 -17.06 0.42 11.34
N ARG A 20 -15.74 0.20 11.54
CA ARG A 20 -14.75 1.29 11.48
C ARG A 20 -14.69 1.95 10.12
N ILE A 21 -14.75 1.16 9.04
CA ILE A 21 -14.82 1.65 7.67
C ILE A 21 -16.10 2.46 7.48
N ALA A 22 -17.27 1.92 7.84
CA ALA A 22 -18.55 2.60 7.66
C ALA A 22 -18.64 3.94 8.43
N LEU A 23 -18.15 3.99 9.68
CA LEU A 23 -18.09 5.23 10.46
C LEU A 23 -17.17 6.27 9.81
N LYS A 24 -16.01 5.84 9.27
CA LYS A 24 -15.08 6.74 8.56
C LYS A 24 -15.63 7.23 7.23
N GLU A 25 -16.27 6.37 6.44
CA GLU A 25 -16.96 6.77 5.20
C GLU A 25 -18.03 7.84 5.45
N LYS A 26 -18.69 7.78 6.61
CA LYS A 26 -19.69 8.77 7.04
C LYS A 26 -19.09 9.98 7.77
N GLY A 27 -17.78 9.99 8.03
CA GLY A 27 -17.10 11.05 8.78
C GLY A 27 -17.55 11.17 10.25
N ILE A 28 -17.95 10.06 10.87
CA ILE A 28 -18.48 10.02 12.24
C ILE A 28 -17.37 9.74 13.24
N ASN A 29 -17.18 10.67 14.17
CA ASN A 29 -16.29 10.47 15.31
C ASN A 29 -16.93 9.50 16.31
N TYR A 30 -16.12 8.61 16.88
CA TYR A 30 -16.56 7.64 17.87
C TYR A 30 -15.47 7.36 18.91
N GLU A 31 -15.88 6.97 20.11
CA GLU A 31 -14.99 6.42 21.12
C GLU A 31 -14.77 4.92 20.84
N SER A 32 -13.52 4.51 20.62
CA SER A 32 -13.18 3.09 20.47
C SER A 32 -12.86 2.47 21.82
N LYS A 33 -13.56 1.40 22.20
CA LYS A 33 -13.26 0.59 23.38
C LYS A 33 -12.87 -0.80 22.95
N GLU A 34 -11.60 -1.10 23.13
CA GLU A 34 -11.06 -2.41 22.76
C GLU A 34 -11.60 -3.49 23.71
N GLU A 35 -12.27 -4.49 23.14
CA GLU A 35 -12.86 -5.59 23.89
C GLU A 35 -11.91 -6.79 23.94
N ASN A 36 -11.68 -7.27 25.15
CA ASN A 36 -11.01 -8.53 25.35
C ASN A 36 -12.02 -9.66 25.10
N LEU A 37 -11.96 -10.30 23.92
CA LEU A 37 -12.81 -11.48 23.60
C LEU A 37 -12.66 -12.63 24.60
N SER A 38 -11.58 -12.61 25.37
CA SER A 38 -11.30 -13.51 26.46
C SER A 38 -11.81 -13.03 27.81
N ASN A 39 -12.12 -11.76 28.02
CA ASN A 39 -12.72 -11.29 29.26
C ASN A 39 -13.68 -10.17 28.89
N LYS A 40 -14.83 -10.56 28.33
CA LYS A 40 -15.85 -9.66 27.79
C LYS A 40 -16.25 -8.68 28.88
N SER A 41 -16.15 -7.38 28.58
CA SER A 41 -16.46 -6.35 29.56
C SER A 41 -17.91 -6.48 30.03
N SER A 42 -18.19 -6.04 31.26
CA SER A 42 -19.57 -5.94 31.74
C SER A 42 -20.43 -5.05 30.83
N LEU A 43 -19.80 -4.09 30.15
CA LEU A 43 -20.44 -3.23 29.16
C LEU A 43 -20.85 -4.04 27.91
N LEU A 44 -19.96 -4.84 27.31
CA LEU A 44 -20.29 -5.69 26.16
C LEU A 44 -21.40 -6.69 26.49
N LEU A 45 -21.33 -7.33 27.65
CA LEU A 45 -22.35 -8.30 28.09
C LEU A 45 -23.71 -7.63 28.33
N LYS A 46 -23.72 -6.39 28.80
CA LYS A 46 -24.94 -5.59 28.97
C LYS A 46 -25.50 -5.14 27.62
N MET A 47 -24.64 -4.76 26.69
CA MET A 47 -25.01 -4.13 25.41
C MET A 47 -25.36 -5.14 24.31
N ASN A 48 -24.76 -6.34 24.33
CA ASN A 48 -25.14 -7.47 23.49
C ASN A 48 -25.39 -8.71 24.36
N PRO A 49 -26.52 -8.79 25.10
CA PRO A 49 -26.76 -9.88 26.04
C PRO A 49 -27.02 -11.23 25.35
N ILE A 50 -27.40 -11.21 24.06
CA ILE A 50 -27.76 -12.40 23.28
C ILE A 50 -26.51 -13.10 22.75
N HIS A 51 -25.82 -12.49 21.80
CA HIS A 51 -24.64 -13.09 21.15
C HIS A 51 -23.37 -12.83 21.95
N LYS A 52 -23.34 -11.75 22.75
CA LYS A 52 -22.18 -11.34 23.55
C LYS A 52 -20.94 -11.15 22.66
N GLN A 53 -21.15 -10.80 21.39
CA GLN A 53 -20.12 -10.70 20.38
C GLN A 53 -19.91 -9.24 20.00
N ILE A 54 -18.70 -8.95 19.52
CA ILE A 54 -18.33 -7.68 18.89
C ILE A 54 -18.48 -7.80 17.36
N PRO A 55 -18.60 -6.69 16.62
CA PRO A 55 -18.72 -5.32 17.13
C PRO A 55 -20.07 -5.03 17.77
N VAL A 56 -20.09 -4.07 18.70
CA VAL A 56 -21.32 -3.42 19.19
C VAL A 56 -21.15 -1.91 19.05
N LEU A 57 -22.05 -1.28 18.30
CA LEU A 57 -22.13 0.18 18.22
C LEU A 57 -23.14 0.65 19.26
N ILE A 58 -22.72 1.49 20.19
CA ILE A 58 -23.60 2.14 21.16
C ILE A 58 -23.80 3.57 20.66
N HIS A 59 -25.04 3.91 20.30
CA HIS A 59 -25.41 5.25 19.88
C HIS A 59 -26.41 5.83 20.88
N ASN A 60 -26.03 6.92 21.56
CA ASN A 60 -26.82 7.58 22.60
C ASN A 60 -27.34 6.59 23.67
N GLY A 61 -26.42 5.72 24.14
CA GLY A 61 -26.70 4.70 25.15
C GLY A 61 -27.47 3.47 24.67
N LYS A 62 -27.86 3.40 23.38
CA LYS A 62 -28.59 2.27 22.79
C LYS A 62 -27.65 1.39 21.97
N PRO A 63 -27.61 0.07 22.19
CA PRO A 63 -26.74 -0.82 21.45
C PRO A 63 -27.35 -1.29 20.13
N ILE A 64 -26.50 -1.39 19.11
CA ILE A 64 -26.76 -2.02 17.81
C ILE A 64 -25.71 -3.11 17.65
N CYS A 65 -26.16 -4.33 17.38
CA CYS A 65 -25.34 -5.53 17.29
C CYS A 65 -25.33 -6.08 15.86
N GLU A 66 -24.39 -6.97 15.56
CA GLU A 66 -24.12 -7.54 14.23
C GLU A 66 -23.53 -6.55 13.23
N SER A 67 -22.34 -6.84 12.72
CA SER A 67 -21.59 -5.90 11.87
C SER A 67 -22.37 -5.37 10.67
N LEU A 68 -23.11 -6.23 9.95
CA LEU A 68 -23.89 -5.80 8.77
C LEU A 68 -25.14 -5.00 9.15
N ILE A 69 -25.75 -5.26 10.32
CA ILE A 69 -26.87 -4.47 10.84
C ILE A 69 -26.36 -3.11 11.31
N ILE A 70 -25.19 -3.07 11.96
CA ILE A 70 -24.53 -1.84 12.37
C ILE A 70 -24.20 -0.96 11.15
N VAL A 71 -23.64 -1.52 10.07
CA VAL A 71 -23.36 -0.75 8.84
C VAL A 71 -24.66 -0.20 8.22
N GLN A 72 -25.74 -0.98 8.19
CA GLN A 72 -27.06 -0.51 7.75
C GLN A 72 -27.60 0.62 8.63
N TYR A 73 -27.50 0.46 9.95
CA TYR A 73 -27.91 1.48 10.91
C TYR A 73 -27.14 2.79 10.73
N ILE A 74 -25.81 2.70 10.53
CA ILE A 74 -24.97 3.84 10.22
C ILE A 74 -25.46 4.55 8.95
N ASP A 75 -25.80 3.80 7.90
CA ASP A 75 -26.30 4.39 6.66
C ASP A 75 -27.67 5.07 6.83
N GLU A 76 -28.55 4.48 7.66
CA GLU A 76 -29.90 4.98 7.91
C GLU A 76 -29.96 6.16 8.90
N VAL A 77 -29.00 6.29 9.81
CA VAL A 77 -28.96 7.41 10.78
C VAL A 77 -28.37 8.65 10.15
N TRP A 78 -27.23 8.50 9.46
CA TRP A 78 -26.49 9.60 8.84
C TRP A 78 -26.75 9.65 7.32
N LYS A 79 -28.02 9.89 6.96
CA LYS A 79 -28.51 9.92 5.56
C LYS A 79 -28.09 11.17 4.79
N ASP A 80 -27.63 12.20 5.49
CA ASP A 80 -27.09 13.43 4.91
C ASP A 80 -25.69 13.24 4.29
N LYS A 81 -25.08 12.07 4.52
CA LYS A 81 -23.78 11.66 3.98
C LYS A 81 -23.95 10.65 2.83
N ALA A 82 -22.88 10.45 2.06
CA ALA A 82 -22.86 9.50 0.94
C ALA A 82 -23.42 8.12 1.35
N PRO A 83 -24.33 7.52 0.54
CA PRO A 83 -25.01 6.29 0.92
C PRO A 83 -24.08 5.07 0.83
N LEU A 84 -24.18 4.16 1.80
CA LEU A 84 -23.48 2.86 1.81
C LEU A 84 -24.33 1.75 1.18
N LEU A 85 -25.65 1.94 1.12
CA LEU A 85 -26.58 1.05 0.42
C LEU A 85 -27.22 1.71 -0.81
N PRO A 86 -27.52 0.92 -1.86
CA PRO A 86 -28.29 1.42 -3.00
C PRO A 86 -29.66 2.00 -2.60
N SER A 87 -30.09 3.05 -3.31
CA SER A 87 -31.41 3.66 -3.13
C SER A 87 -32.53 2.82 -3.73
N ASP A 88 -32.25 2.11 -4.84
CA ASP A 88 -33.20 1.19 -5.45
C ASP A 88 -33.47 -0.02 -4.53
N PRO A 89 -34.74 -0.40 -4.29
CA PRO A 89 -35.07 -1.51 -3.40
C PRO A 89 -34.52 -2.87 -3.82
N TYR A 90 -34.47 -3.16 -5.13
CA TYR A 90 -33.95 -4.41 -5.65
C TYR A 90 -32.44 -4.48 -5.49
N GLU A 91 -31.72 -3.44 -5.93
CA GLU A 91 -30.26 -3.35 -5.78
C GLU A 91 -29.84 -3.39 -4.30
N ARG A 92 -30.63 -2.76 -3.42
CA ARG A 92 -30.39 -2.82 -1.98
C ARG A 92 -30.57 -4.23 -1.42
N ALA A 93 -31.56 -4.98 -1.88
CA ALA A 93 -31.75 -6.37 -1.47
C ALA A 93 -30.63 -7.27 -2.00
N HIS A 94 -30.21 -7.06 -3.25
CA HIS A 94 -29.08 -7.77 -3.88
C HIS A 94 -27.76 -7.52 -3.14
N ALA A 95 -27.48 -6.27 -2.77
CA ALA A 95 -26.32 -5.92 -1.96
C ALA A 95 -26.35 -6.59 -0.57
N LYS A 96 -27.52 -6.67 0.07
CA LYS A 96 -27.66 -7.38 1.35
C LYS A 96 -27.40 -8.88 1.21
N PHE A 97 -27.91 -9.50 0.14
CA PHE A 97 -27.67 -10.91 -0.14
C PHE A 97 -26.16 -11.21 -0.28
N TRP A 98 -25.44 -10.43 -1.09
CA TRP A 98 -24.00 -10.64 -1.27
C TRP A 98 -23.18 -10.32 -0.03
N ALA A 99 -23.56 -9.31 0.74
CA ALA A 99 -22.91 -9.01 2.01
C ALA A 99 -23.07 -10.15 3.04
N ASP A 100 -24.23 -10.79 3.06
CA ASP A 100 -24.52 -11.96 3.90
C ASP A 100 -23.80 -13.24 3.40
N TYR A 101 -23.73 -13.41 2.08
CA TYR A 101 -22.98 -14.49 1.43
C TYR A 101 -21.49 -14.49 1.78
N ILE A 102 -20.91 -13.32 2.09
CA ILE A 102 -19.52 -13.18 2.55
C ILE A 102 -19.39 -13.72 3.98
N TYR A 103 -19.27 -15.04 4.04
CA TYR A 103 -18.97 -15.83 5.21
C TYR A 103 -17.58 -16.45 5.07
N SER A 104 -16.77 -16.39 6.12
CA SER A 104 -15.37 -16.84 6.03
C SER A 104 -15.22 -18.33 6.34
N THR A 105 -15.10 -19.14 5.29
CA THR A 105 -14.48 -20.48 5.37
C THR A 105 -12.94 -20.39 5.39
N GLY A 106 -12.40 -19.18 5.24
CA GLY A 106 -10.96 -18.93 5.20
C GLY A 106 -10.25 -19.43 6.45
N ARG A 107 -10.93 -19.37 7.60
CA ARG A 107 -10.41 -19.92 8.84
C ARG A 107 -9.92 -21.36 8.71
N LEU A 108 -10.73 -22.21 8.09
CA LEU A 108 -10.43 -23.64 7.88
C LEU A 108 -9.13 -23.86 7.07
N VAL A 109 -8.74 -22.91 6.22
CA VAL A 109 -7.54 -23.02 5.36
C VAL A 109 -6.24 -22.91 6.13
N TRP A 110 -6.19 -22.14 7.23
CA TRP A 110 -4.98 -22.00 8.05
C TRP A 110 -4.99 -22.84 9.34
N THR A 111 -6.13 -23.43 9.68
CA THR A 111 -6.34 -24.24 10.87
C THR A 111 -6.40 -25.74 10.57
N THR A 112 -6.87 -26.18 9.40
CA THR A 112 -6.91 -27.63 9.09
C THR A 112 -5.65 -28.08 8.33
N LYS A 113 -5.43 -29.40 8.19
CA LYS A 113 -4.32 -30.00 7.42
C LYS A 113 -4.82 -31.13 6.52
N GLY A 114 -4.05 -31.47 5.48
CA GLY A 114 -4.34 -32.63 4.61
C GLY A 114 -5.61 -32.43 3.79
N GLU A 115 -6.43 -33.48 3.66
CA GLU A 115 -7.64 -33.44 2.82
C GLU A 115 -8.65 -32.38 3.27
N ALA A 116 -8.79 -32.15 4.58
CA ALA A 116 -9.68 -31.11 5.11
C ALA A 116 -9.23 -29.70 4.72
N GLN A 117 -7.91 -29.46 4.72
CA GLN A 117 -7.34 -28.18 4.29
C GLN A 117 -7.51 -27.96 2.80
N GLU A 118 -7.29 -29.02 2.00
CA GLU A 118 -7.47 -28.95 0.55
C GLU A 118 -8.94 -28.77 0.17
N ALA A 119 -9.88 -29.36 0.91
CA ALA A 119 -11.32 -29.15 0.74
C ALA A 119 -11.71 -27.71 1.10
N ALA A 120 -11.28 -27.21 2.26
CA ALA A 120 -11.52 -25.84 2.70
C ALA A 120 -10.94 -24.81 1.72
N LYS A 121 -9.73 -25.08 1.21
CA LYS A 121 -9.07 -24.27 0.19
C LYS A 121 -9.90 -24.23 -1.09
N LYS A 122 -10.33 -25.38 -1.60
CA LYS A 122 -11.16 -25.45 -2.81
C LYS A 122 -12.48 -24.72 -2.66
N GLU A 123 -13.12 -24.87 -1.50
CA GLU A 123 -14.37 -24.18 -1.16
C GLU A 123 -14.16 -22.66 -1.06
N LEU A 124 -13.10 -22.21 -0.39
CA LEU A 124 -12.76 -20.80 -0.30
C LEU A 124 -12.50 -20.18 -1.68
N ILE A 125 -11.69 -20.84 -2.51
CA ILE A 125 -11.40 -20.41 -3.89
C ILE A 125 -12.70 -20.37 -4.70
N HIS A 126 -13.58 -21.35 -4.53
CA HIS A 126 -14.89 -21.38 -5.20
C HIS A 126 -15.76 -20.18 -4.80
N HIS A 127 -15.84 -19.85 -3.50
CA HIS A 127 -16.58 -18.69 -3.02
C HIS A 127 -15.99 -17.37 -3.54
N PHE A 128 -14.67 -17.22 -3.56
CA PHE A 128 -14.04 -16.03 -4.13
C PHE A 128 -14.28 -15.92 -5.64
N LYS A 129 -14.28 -17.02 -6.40
CA LYS A 129 -14.63 -16.98 -7.83
C LYS A 129 -16.08 -16.55 -8.08
N LEU A 130 -17.00 -16.91 -7.20
CA LEU A 130 -18.39 -16.44 -7.29
C LEU A 130 -18.50 -14.93 -7.00
N LEU A 131 -17.79 -14.45 -5.98
CA LEU A 131 -17.70 -13.01 -5.68
C LEU A 131 -17.03 -12.22 -6.81
N GLU A 132 -15.99 -12.77 -7.43
CA GLU A 132 -15.32 -12.15 -8.56
C GLU A 132 -16.20 -12.07 -9.80
N LYS A 133 -17.01 -13.11 -10.03
CA LYS A 133 -18.01 -13.11 -11.11
C LYS A 133 -19.08 -12.05 -10.86
N GLU A 134 -19.55 -11.91 -9.62
CA GLU A 134 -20.48 -10.85 -9.25
C GLU A 134 -19.89 -9.46 -9.42
N LEU A 135 -18.62 -9.27 -9.03
CA LEU A 135 -17.90 -8.02 -9.23
C LEU A 135 -17.83 -7.67 -10.74
N GLY A 136 -17.51 -8.65 -11.59
CA GLY A 136 -17.45 -8.45 -13.03
C GLY A 136 -16.43 -7.39 -13.43
N ASP A 137 -16.86 -6.38 -14.18
CA ASP A 137 -16.02 -5.22 -14.55
C ASP A 137 -16.38 -3.96 -13.75
N LYS A 138 -17.21 -4.10 -12.71
CA LYS A 138 -17.60 -2.98 -11.85
C LYS A 138 -16.40 -2.50 -11.02
N THR A 139 -16.36 -1.19 -10.78
CA THR A 139 -15.32 -0.57 -9.93
C THR A 139 -15.38 -1.13 -8.50
N PHE A 140 -16.59 -1.19 -7.96
CA PHE A 140 -17.00 -1.72 -6.66
C PHE A 140 -18.22 -2.64 -6.83
N PHE A 141 -18.58 -3.40 -5.81
CA PHE A 141 -19.78 -4.25 -5.88
C PHE A 141 -21.08 -3.44 -6.08
N GLY A 142 -21.09 -2.17 -5.64
CA GLY A 142 -22.15 -1.19 -5.90
C GLY A 142 -22.07 -0.46 -7.25
N GLY A 143 -21.27 -0.95 -8.21
CA GLY A 143 -21.03 -0.28 -9.48
C GLY A 143 -19.86 0.71 -9.34
N ASP A 144 -20.14 2.01 -9.48
CA ASP A 144 -19.13 3.06 -9.30
C ASP A 144 -19.05 3.55 -7.84
N GLN A 145 -19.98 3.11 -6.99
CA GLN A 145 -20.05 3.51 -5.58
C GLN A 145 -19.54 2.40 -4.67
N PHE A 146 -18.63 2.76 -3.76
CA PHE A 146 -18.17 1.88 -2.68
C PHE A 146 -19.30 1.70 -1.67
N GLY A 147 -19.71 0.45 -1.39
CA GLY A 147 -20.91 0.19 -0.60
C GLY A 147 -20.83 -1.03 0.32
N LEU A 148 -22.00 -1.48 0.78
CA LEU A 148 -22.16 -2.52 1.80
C LEU A 148 -21.37 -3.81 1.52
N VAL A 149 -21.41 -4.31 0.29
CA VAL A 149 -20.72 -5.56 -0.09
C VAL A 149 -19.20 -5.36 -0.06
N ASP A 150 -18.72 -4.20 -0.50
CA ASP A 150 -17.30 -3.87 -0.44
C ASP A 150 -16.81 -3.79 1.00
N ILE A 151 -17.55 -3.07 1.86
CA ILE A 151 -17.31 -2.97 3.29
C ILE A 151 -17.33 -4.36 3.94
N ALA A 152 -18.22 -5.25 3.50
CA ALA A 152 -18.35 -6.59 4.04
C ALA A 152 -17.14 -7.48 3.71
N LEU A 153 -16.58 -7.37 2.49
CA LEU A 153 -15.52 -8.23 1.99
C LEU A 153 -14.11 -7.72 2.30
N ILE A 154 -13.88 -6.41 2.21
CA ILE A 154 -12.51 -5.87 2.24
C ILE A 154 -11.73 -6.20 3.52
N PRO A 155 -12.33 -6.32 4.72
CA PRO A 155 -11.60 -6.73 5.92
C PRO A 155 -10.87 -8.08 5.80
N PHE A 156 -11.33 -8.99 4.93
CA PHE A 156 -10.68 -10.28 4.71
C PHE A 156 -9.37 -10.16 3.91
N TYR A 157 -9.13 -9.02 3.25
CA TYR A 157 -7.85 -8.73 2.61
C TYR A 157 -6.68 -8.77 3.62
N SER A 158 -6.89 -8.33 4.85
CA SER A 158 -5.89 -8.44 5.93
C SER A 158 -5.47 -9.88 6.26
N TRP A 159 -6.22 -10.88 5.77
CA TRP A 159 -5.98 -12.30 5.99
C TRP A 159 -5.48 -13.04 4.74
N PHE A 160 -5.38 -12.36 3.58
CA PHE A 160 -4.99 -13.00 2.33
C PHE A 160 -3.59 -13.60 2.42
N TYR A 161 -2.63 -12.88 3.02
CA TYR A 161 -1.28 -13.41 3.21
C TYR A 161 -1.25 -14.72 4.04
N ALA A 162 -2.00 -14.75 5.16
CA ALA A 162 -2.10 -15.95 5.99
C ALA A 162 -2.78 -17.11 5.22
N LEU A 163 -3.81 -16.80 4.43
CA LEU A 163 -4.53 -17.76 3.58
C LEU A 163 -3.65 -18.36 2.49
N GLU A 164 -2.97 -17.52 1.71
CA GLU A 164 -2.08 -17.95 0.63
C GLU A 164 -0.93 -18.79 1.17
N THR A 165 -0.35 -18.36 2.30
CA THR A 165 0.80 -19.02 2.92
C THR A 165 0.40 -20.36 3.54
N CYS A 166 -0.70 -20.41 4.30
CA CYS A 166 -1.11 -21.66 4.94
C CYS A 166 -1.78 -22.63 3.96
N GLY A 167 -2.56 -22.14 2.99
CA GLY A 167 -3.29 -22.94 2.01
C GLY A 167 -2.51 -23.27 0.73
N ASN A 168 -1.30 -22.72 0.58
CA ASN A 168 -0.44 -22.90 -0.60
C ASN A 168 -1.19 -22.64 -1.92
N PHE A 169 -1.73 -21.43 -2.07
CA PHE A 169 -2.35 -20.93 -3.30
C PHE A 169 -2.12 -19.43 -3.43
N SER A 170 -2.53 -18.87 -4.56
CA SER A 170 -2.31 -17.47 -4.87
C SER A 170 -3.59 -16.80 -5.33
N MET A 171 -4.02 -15.78 -4.59
CA MET A 171 -5.23 -15.01 -4.85
C MET A 171 -5.13 -14.22 -6.17
N ILE A 172 -3.96 -13.73 -6.57
CA ILE A 172 -3.79 -13.04 -7.86
C ILE A 172 -4.00 -14.00 -9.04
N HIS A 173 -3.69 -15.29 -8.87
CA HIS A 173 -3.89 -16.29 -9.91
C HIS A 173 -5.31 -16.88 -9.91
N GLU A 174 -5.87 -17.11 -8.73
CA GLU A 174 -7.21 -17.68 -8.60
C GLU A 174 -8.30 -16.63 -8.86
N CYS A 175 -8.10 -15.41 -8.36
CA CYS A 175 -9.07 -14.32 -8.38
C CYS A 175 -8.47 -12.92 -8.67
N PRO A 176 -7.88 -12.68 -9.85
CA PRO A 176 -7.18 -11.45 -10.18
C PRO A 176 -8.02 -10.17 -10.02
N LYS A 177 -9.30 -10.18 -10.43
CA LYS A 177 -10.15 -8.99 -10.36
C LYS A 177 -10.52 -8.64 -8.92
N LEU A 178 -10.66 -9.64 -8.03
CA LEU A 178 -10.82 -9.37 -6.60
C LEU A 178 -9.55 -8.78 -6.01
N VAL A 179 -8.36 -9.20 -6.44
CA VAL A 179 -7.12 -8.58 -5.97
C VAL A 179 -7.01 -7.13 -6.45
N GLU A 180 -7.40 -6.84 -7.69
CA GLU A 180 -7.46 -5.47 -8.20
C GLU A 180 -8.51 -4.62 -7.48
N TRP A 181 -9.69 -5.18 -7.22
CA TRP A 181 -10.71 -4.53 -6.40
C TRP A 181 -10.23 -4.24 -4.99
N ALA A 182 -9.53 -5.17 -4.34
CA ALA A 182 -8.98 -4.94 -3.01
C ALA A 182 -7.95 -3.80 -3.03
N LYS A 183 -7.09 -3.74 -4.07
CA LYS A 183 -6.16 -2.61 -4.27
C LYS A 183 -6.89 -1.27 -4.38
N ARG A 184 -7.98 -1.21 -5.17
CA ARG A 184 -8.82 0.00 -5.27
C ARG A 184 -9.46 0.37 -3.94
N CYS A 185 -9.95 -0.61 -3.18
CA CYS A 185 -10.51 -0.36 -1.85
C CYS A 185 -9.46 0.20 -0.88
N MET A 186 -8.21 -0.29 -0.95
CA MET A 186 -7.10 0.19 -0.12
C MET A 186 -6.64 1.61 -0.45
N GLU A 187 -6.99 2.16 -1.63
CA GLU A 187 -6.76 3.57 -1.96
C GLU A 187 -7.71 4.50 -1.17
N ARG A 188 -8.76 3.96 -0.54
CA ARG A 188 -9.66 4.72 0.34
C ARG A 188 -9.07 4.83 1.75
N GLU A 189 -8.97 6.06 2.25
CA GLU A 189 -8.47 6.34 3.62
C GLU A 189 -9.24 5.57 4.70
N SER A 190 -10.57 5.48 4.54
CA SER A 190 -11.47 4.76 5.46
C SER A 190 -11.09 3.27 5.62
N VAL A 191 -10.56 2.66 4.57
CA VAL A 191 -10.16 1.25 4.51
C VAL A 191 -8.71 1.10 4.97
N SER A 192 -7.78 1.84 4.38
CA SER A 192 -6.34 1.69 4.65
C SER A 192 -5.97 1.93 6.12
N THR A 193 -6.66 2.87 6.77
CA THR A 193 -6.43 3.20 8.18
C THR A 193 -7.25 2.34 9.16
N SER A 194 -8.10 1.45 8.66
CA SER A 194 -8.96 0.58 9.49
C SER A 194 -8.55 -0.89 9.48
N LEU A 195 -7.76 -1.30 8.49
CA LEU A 195 -7.23 -2.66 8.33
C LEU A 195 -5.83 -2.79 8.95
N PRO A 196 -5.53 -3.87 9.68
CA PRO A 196 -4.18 -4.17 10.12
C PRO A 196 -3.32 -4.71 8.99
N ASP A 197 -2.01 -4.60 9.20
CA ASP A 197 -1.00 -5.20 8.33
C ASP A 197 -1.13 -6.73 8.28
N GLN A 198 -1.03 -7.30 7.07
CA GLN A 198 -1.25 -8.73 6.81
C GLN A 198 -0.25 -9.66 7.51
N TYR A 199 0.98 -9.19 7.77
CA TYR A 199 2.04 -9.98 8.41
C TYR A 199 1.86 -10.05 9.92
N LYS A 200 1.38 -8.96 10.53
CA LYS A 200 1.03 -8.90 11.96
C LYS A 200 -0.01 -9.96 12.36
N VAL A 201 -0.83 -10.40 11.40
CA VAL A 201 -1.86 -11.43 11.60
C VAL A 201 -1.27 -12.85 11.54
N TYR A 202 -0.22 -13.07 10.74
CA TYR A 202 0.43 -14.37 10.54
C TYR A 202 1.40 -14.75 11.68
N ASP A 203 2.17 -13.79 12.19
CA ASP A 203 3.22 -14.02 13.22
C ASP A 203 2.67 -14.59 14.54
N PHE A 204 1.37 -14.43 14.80
CA PHE A 204 0.69 -14.90 16.01
C PHE A 204 0.63 -16.44 16.19
N ILE A 205 0.98 -17.28 15.19
CA ILE A 205 0.64 -18.73 15.16
C ILE A 205 1.86 -19.71 15.21
N LEU A 206 3.12 -19.24 15.07
CA LEU A 206 4.27 -20.11 14.68
C LEU A 206 4.98 -20.93 15.80
N GLU A 207 5.19 -20.39 17.00
CA GLU A 207 6.20 -20.89 17.99
C GLU A 207 5.91 -22.28 18.61
N VAL A 208 4.64 -22.56 18.93
CA VAL A 208 4.25 -23.81 19.63
C VAL A 208 4.34 -25.05 18.73
N ARG A 209 4.19 -24.86 17.42
CA ARG A 209 4.23 -25.98 16.45
C ARG A 209 5.62 -26.61 16.36
N ILE A 210 6.67 -25.83 16.62
CA ILE A 210 8.06 -26.26 16.49
C ILE A 210 8.52 -27.03 17.73
N ALA A 211 8.07 -26.65 18.94
CA ALA A 211 8.36 -27.41 20.17
C ALA A 211 7.82 -28.85 20.09
N LEU A 212 6.60 -29.01 19.58
CA LEU A 212 5.99 -30.32 19.39
C LEU A 212 6.77 -31.16 18.36
N ALA A 213 7.25 -30.54 17.28
CA ALA A 213 8.05 -31.21 16.25
C ALA A 213 9.43 -31.65 16.76
N GLU A 214 10.16 -30.80 17.49
CA GLU A 214 11.47 -31.14 18.09
C GLU A 214 11.38 -32.28 19.11
N LYS A 215 10.23 -32.44 19.76
CA LYS A 215 9.95 -33.53 20.69
C LYS A 215 9.36 -34.78 20.02
N GLY A 216 9.17 -34.75 18.71
CA GLY A 216 8.55 -35.84 17.95
C GLY A 216 7.15 -36.19 18.42
N ILE A 217 6.43 -35.21 19.00
CA ILE A 217 5.11 -35.42 19.60
C ILE A 217 4.06 -35.32 18.50
N GLN A 218 3.33 -36.41 18.31
CA GLN A 218 2.10 -36.40 17.54
C GLN A 218 1.02 -35.70 18.36
N TYR A 219 0.28 -34.79 17.74
CA TYR A 219 -0.79 -34.05 18.39
C TYR A 219 -2.02 -33.97 17.48
N GLU A 220 -3.19 -33.98 18.09
CA GLU A 220 -4.42 -33.59 17.42
C GLU A 220 -4.51 -32.06 17.44
N TYR A 221 -4.46 -31.43 16.27
CA TYR A 221 -4.70 -30.01 16.18
C TYR A 221 -6.20 -29.75 16.30
N LYS A 222 -6.61 -29.09 17.38
CA LYS A 222 -7.98 -28.59 17.53
C LYS A 222 -8.02 -27.14 17.12
N GLU A 223 -8.63 -26.95 15.96
CA GLU A 223 -8.92 -25.66 15.40
C GLU A 223 -9.79 -24.83 16.37
N GLU A 224 -9.34 -23.63 16.67
CA GLU A 224 -9.97 -22.77 17.65
C GLU A 224 -10.36 -21.44 17.03
N ASP A 225 -11.56 -20.95 17.36
CA ASP A 225 -12.14 -19.80 16.70
C ASP A 225 -11.84 -18.57 17.52
N LEU A 226 -10.95 -17.72 17.03
CA LEU A 226 -10.62 -16.49 17.75
C LEU A 226 -11.81 -15.53 17.84
N MET A 227 -12.78 -15.68 16.94
CA MET A 227 -14.01 -14.90 16.87
C MET A 227 -15.17 -15.59 17.62
N ASN A 228 -15.24 -16.93 17.60
CA ASN A 228 -16.27 -17.74 18.29
C ASN A 228 -15.69 -18.88 19.15
N LYS A 229 -14.89 -18.49 20.16
CA LYS A 229 -14.09 -19.40 20.99
C LYS A 229 -14.93 -20.57 21.49
N SER A 230 -14.50 -21.78 21.14
CA SER A 230 -15.14 -23.02 21.49
C SER A 230 -15.28 -23.12 23.01
N GLN A 231 -16.33 -23.81 23.46
CA GLN A 231 -16.54 -24.05 24.88
C GLN A 231 -15.34 -24.78 25.50
N LEU A 232 -14.61 -25.56 24.68
CA LEU A 232 -13.35 -26.18 25.04
C LEU A 232 -12.27 -25.12 25.33
N LEU A 233 -11.97 -24.16 24.44
CA LEU A 233 -10.98 -23.10 24.75
C LEU A 233 -11.41 -22.25 25.95
N LEU A 234 -12.69 -21.94 26.07
CA LEU A 234 -13.19 -21.15 27.20
C LEU A 234 -13.04 -21.90 28.53
N GLN A 235 -13.20 -23.23 28.53
CA GLN A 235 -12.93 -24.09 29.68
C GLN A 235 -11.44 -24.26 29.94
N MET A 236 -10.63 -24.32 28.88
CA MET A 236 -9.23 -24.71 28.92
C MET A 236 -8.29 -23.52 29.19
N ASN A 237 -8.52 -22.33 28.63
CA ASN A 237 -7.78 -21.12 28.98
C ASN A 237 -8.70 -20.04 29.53
N PRO A 238 -9.36 -20.23 30.69
CA PRO A 238 -10.40 -19.33 31.17
C PRO A 238 -9.91 -17.91 31.52
N ILE A 239 -8.59 -17.72 31.66
CA ILE A 239 -7.97 -16.45 32.07
C ILE A 239 -7.66 -15.59 30.86
N HIS A 240 -6.76 -16.05 29.97
CA HIS A 240 -6.31 -15.25 28.83
C HIS A 240 -7.13 -15.53 27.57
N LYS A 241 -7.88 -16.63 27.52
CA LYS A 241 -8.68 -17.19 26.40
C LYS A 241 -8.07 -16.91 25.01
N LYS A 242 -6.74 -16.95 24.94
CA LYS A 242 -5.93 -16.78 23.74
C LYS A 242 -5.40 -18.14 23.32
N ILE A 243 -5.12 -18.29 22.03
CA ILE A 243 -4.31 -19.39 21.50
C ILE A 243 -2.84 -18.96 21.47
N PRO A 244 -1.88 -19.88 21.38
CA PRO A 244 -2.05 -21.34 21.45
C PRO A 244 -2.49 -21.82 22.86
N VAL A 245 -3.18 -22.97 22.90
CA VAL A 245 -3.47 -23.73 24.13
C VAL A 245 -3.14 -25.19 23.85
N LEU A 246 -2.27 -25.78 24.67
CA LEU A 246 -2.00 -27.21 24.64
C LEU A 246 -2.89 -27.90 25.67
N ILE A 247 -3.61 -28.94 25.27
CA ILE A 247 -4.40 -29.77 26.19
C ILE A 247 -3.72 -31.13 26.29
N HIS A 248 -3.22 -31.48 27.47
CA HIS A 248 -2.57 -32.76 27.73
C HIS A 248 -3.24 -33.48 28.90
N ASN A 249 -3.70 -34.71 28.67
CA ASN A 249 -4.49 -35.51 29.63
C ASN A 249 -5.68 -34.75 30.22
N GLY A 250 -6.40 -34.00 29.37
CA GLY A 250 -7.56 -33.18 29.74
C GLY A 250 -7.22 -31.91 30.53
N LYS A 251 -5.93 -31.60 30.73
CA LYS A 251 -5.47 -30.39 31.43
C LYS A 251 -4.89 -29.38 30.44
N PRO A 252 -5.23 -28.09 30.56
CA PRO A 252 -4.80 -27.07 29.63
C PRO A 252 -3.53 -26.32 30.07
N ILE A 253 -2.76 -25.87 29.09
CA ILE A 253 -1.53 -25.09 29.23
C ILE A 253 -1.58 -23.98 28.19
N CYS A 254 -1.31 -22.75 28.62
CA CYS A 254 -1.61 -21.52 27.88
C CYS A 254 -0.36 -20.64 27.79
N GLU A 255 -0.35 -19.71 26.82
CA GLU A 255 0.81 -18.86 26.46
C GLU A 255 1.92 -19.64 25.75
N SER A 256 2.41 -19.13 24.62
CA SER A 256 3.31 -19.89 23.73
C SER A 256 4.58 -20.38 24.44
N LEU A 257 5.27 -19.50 25.18
CA LEU A 257 6.50 -19.86 25.89
C LEU A 257 6.25 -20.84 27.06
N ILE A 258 5.14 -20.69 27.79
CA ILE A 258 4.78 -21.60 28.89
C ILE A 258 4.41 -22.98 28.34
N ILE A 259 3.73 -23.04 27.19
CA ILE A 259 3.43 -24.29 26.48
C ILE A 259 4.72 -24.99 26.05
N VAL A 260 5.69 -24.26 25.51
CA VAL A 260 7.00 -24.82 25.13
C VAL A 260 7.71 -25.44 26.34
N GLU A 261 7.73 -24.74 27.48
CA GLU A 261 8.32 -25.28 28.72
C GLU A 261 7.61 -26.54 29.21
N TYR A 262 6.27 -26.54 29.21
CA TYR A 262 5.49 -27.70 29.62
C TYR A 262 5.74 -28.92 28.74
N ILE A 263 5.79 -28.71 27.41
CA ILE A 263 6.13 -29.75 26.45
C ILE A 263 7.50 -30.35 26.80
N ASP A 264 8.45 -29.51 27.14
CA ASP A 264 9.78 -29.98 27.48
C ASP A 264 9.84 -30.81 28.77
N GLU A 265 9.17 -30.36 29.82
CA GLU A 265 9.16 -31.03 31.13
C GLU A 265 8.44 -32.39 31.10
N VAL A 266 7.30 -32.45 30.41
CA VAL A 266 6.48 -33.66 30.33
C VAL A 266 7.13 -34.74 29.48
N TRP A 267 7.73 -34.36 28.35
CA TRP A 267 8.35 -35.27 27.40
C TRP A 267 9.88 -35.16 27.43
N LYS A 268 10.43 -34.94 28.62
CA LYS A 268 11.88 -34.82 28.88
C LYS A 268 12.71 -36.01 28.36
N ASP A 269 12.09 -37.20 28.26
CA ASP A 269 12.75 -38.44 27.84
C ASP A 269 12.64 -38.72 26.32
N LYS A 270 11.88 -37.92 25.56
CA LYS A 270 11.61 -38.15 24.12
C LYS A 270 12.70 -37.59 23.21
N SER A 271 13.26 -36.44 23.55
CA SER A 271 14.34 -35.80 22.82
C SER A 271 15.07 -34.82 23.73
N THR A 272 16.15 -34.24 23.23
CA THR A 272 16.97 -33.26 23.94
C THR A 272 16.12 -32.19 24.64
N PRO A 273 16.42 -31.85 25.91
CA PRO A 273 15.72 -30.78 26.62
C PRO A 273 15.80 -29.44 25.88
N LEU A 274 14.66 -28.75 25.83
CA LEU A 274 14.50 -27.37 25.32
C LEU A 274 14.74 -26.34 26.42
N MET A 275 14.67 -26.75 27.69
CA MET A 275 14.99 -25.96 28.87
C MET A 275 16.18 -26.56 29.61
N PRO A 276 17.04 -25.70 30.21
CA PRO A 276 18.10 -26.17 31.08
C PRO A 276 17.53 -26.93 32.29
N SER A 277 18.29 -27.90 32.82
CA SER A 277 17.90 -28.59 34.07
C SER A 277 18.20 -27.77 35.33
N ASP A 278 19.16 -26.86 35.25
CA ASP A 278 19.55 -25.99 36.36
C ASP A 278 18.54 -24.85 36.57
N PRO A 279 18.03 -24.63 37.79
CA PRO A 279 17.00 -23.60 38.06
C PRO A 279 17.42 -22.18 37.70
N TYR A 280 18.70 -21.83 37.93
CA TYR A 280 19.22 -20.51 37.58
C TYR A 280 19.26 -20.32 36.08
N LYS A 281 19.81 -21.29 35.34
CA LYS A 281 19.86 -21.26 33.86
C LYS A 281 18.47 -21.21 33.24
N ARG A 282 17.47 -21.86 33.83
CA ARG A 282 16.06 -21.74 33.38
C ARG A 282 15.52 -20.33 33.51
N ALA A 283 15.71 -19.69 34.67
CA ALA A 283 15.28 -18.31 34.87
C ALA A 283 15.98 -17.38 33.88
N HIS A 284 17.26 -17.64 33.61
CA HIS A 284 18.04 -16.91 32.62
C HIS A 284 17.50 -17.10 31.19
N ALA A 285 17.14 -18.33 30.79
CA ALA A 285 16.55 -18.59 29.48
C ALA A 285 15.24 -17.81 29.26
N ARG A 286 14.38 -17.70 30.29
CA ARG A 286 13.15 -16.89 30.22
C ARG A 286 13.42 -15.41 30.06
N PHE A 287 14.40 -14.89 30.81
CA PHE A 287 14.83 -13.50 30.69
C PHE A 287 15.25 -13.19 29.25
N TRP A 288 16.05 -14.06 28.64
CA TRP A 288 16.49 -13.87 27.27
C TRP A 288 15.36 -14.01 26.24
N ALA A 289 14.43 -14.95 26.43
CA ALA A 289 13.25 -15.04 25.57
C ALA A 289 12.39 -13.76 25.62
N ASP A 290 12.17 -13.17 26.81
CA ASP A 290 11.48 -11.89 26.97
C ASP A 290 12.26 -10.71 26.35
N TYR A 291 13.59 -10.71 26.53
CA TYR A 291 14.46 -9.72 25.90
C TYR A 291 14.32 -9.75 24.38
N ILE A 292 14.30 -10.93 23.77
CA ILE A 292 14.12 -11.11 22.32
C ILE A 292 12.77 -10.55 21.88
N GLY A 293 11.69 -10.98 22.54
CA GLY A 293 10.32 -10.55 22.21
C GLY A 293 10.11 -9.03 22.31
N LYS A 294 10.91 -8.32 23.11
CA LYS A 294 10.85 -6.86 23.23
C LYS A 294 11.88 -6.17 22.35
N LYS A 295 13.18 -6.41 22.61
CA LYS A 295 14.28 -5.63 22.03
C LYS A 295 14.56 -5.97 20.58
N ILE A 296 14.45 -7.24 20.20
CA ILE A 296 14.68 -7.65 18.81
C ILE A 296 13.50 -7.26 17.93
N TYR A 297 12.29 -7.43 18.43
CA TYR A 297 11.09 -6.90 17.77
C TYR A 297 11.19 -5.39 17.56
N ASP A 298 11.37 -4.60 18.63
CA ASP A 298 11.40 -3.14 18.56
C ASP A 298 12.53 -2.63 17.65
N GLY A 299 13.73 -3.24 17.72
CA GLY A 299 14.87 -2.85 16.90
C GLY A 299 14.68 -3.17 15.42
N GLY A 300 14.13 -4.34 15.09
CA GLY A 300 13.79 -4.71 13.71
C GLY A 300 12.69 -3.80 13.12
N MET A 301 11.67 -3.47 13.93
CA MET A 301 10.61 -2.52 13.58
C MET A 301 11.16 -1.12 13.32
N LYS A 302 12.16 -0.67 14.08
CA LYS A 302 12.83 0.62 13.88
C LYS A 302 13.58 0.67 12.54
N ILE A 303 14.33 -0.39 12.20
CA ILE A 303 14.99 -0.48 10.87
C ILE A 303 13.94 -0.42 9.76
N TRP A 304 12.86 -1.20 9.89
CA TRP A 304 11.79 -1.22 8.91
C TRP A 304 11.16 0.15 8.68
N SER A 305 10.77 0.84 9.76
CA SER A 305 10.04 2.12 9.70
C SER A 305 10.90 3.35 9.41
N SER A 306 12.22 3.25 9.59
CA SER A 306 13.14 4.39 9.41
C SER A 306 13.43 4.76 7.94
N LYS A 307 13.77 6.04 7.73
CA LYS A 307 14.24 6.59 6.43
C LYS A 307 15.68 6.21 6.14
N VAL A 308 16.11 6.33 4.87
CA VAL A 308 17.46 5.91 4.42
C VAL A 308 18.58 6.60 5.22
N GLU A 309 18.41 7.88 5.52
CA GLU A 309 19.34 8.68 6.33
C GLU A 309 19.45 8.21 7.79
N GLU A 310 18.42 7.56 8.32
CA GLU A 310 18.34 7.06 9.71
C GLU A 310 18.82 5.61 9.84
N HIS A 311 18.93 4.88 8.72
CA HIS A 311 19.32 3.46 8.71
C HIS A 311 20.62 3.21 9.45
N LYS A 312 21.60 4.11 9.33
CA LYS A 312 22.88 3.96 10.02
C LYS A 312 22.70 3.89 11.55
N THR A 313 21.85 4.74 12.11
CA THR A 313 21.57 4.78 13.55
C THR A 313 20.70 3.61 13.97
N ALA A 314 19.63 3.31 13.21
CA ALA A 314 18.76 2.17 13.50
C ALA A 314 19.53 0.83 13.47
N ASN A 315 20.43 0.67 12.49
CA ASN A 315 21.31 -0.49 12.41
C ASN A 315 22.26 -0.57 13.59
N LYS A 316 22.86 0.55 14.00
CA LYS A 316 23.74 0.59 15.16
C LYS A 316 23.01 0.12 16.42
N ASP A 317 21.83 0.67 16.70
CA ASP A 317 21.03 0.33 17.88
C ASP A 317 20.61 -1.15 17.87
N PHE A 318 20.23 -1.67 16.70
CA PHE A 318 19.86 -3.08 16.55
C PHE A 318 21.06 -4.01 16.72
N ILE A 319 22.22 -3.64 16.18
CA ILE A 319 23.47 -4.37 16.38
C ILE A 319 23.90 -4.35 17.85
N GLU A 320 23.72 -3.25 18.58
CA GLU A 320 23.97 -3.23 20.02
C GLU A 320 23.07 -4.25 20.76
N CYS A 321 21.80 -4.37 20.37
CA CYS A 321 20.92 -5.40 20.92
C CYS A 321 21.41 -6.82 20.60
N LEU A 322 21.88 -7.05 19.37
CA LEU A 322 22.43 -8.35 18.95
C LEU A 322 23.77 -8.67 19.62
N LYS A 323 24.63 -7.69 19.89
CA LYS A 323 25.91 -7.88 20.60
C LYS A 323 25.70 -8.34 22.04
N VAL A 324 24.65 -7.85 22.70
CA VAL A 324 24.26 -8.33 24.03
C VAL A 324 23.93 -9.84 23.98
N LEU A 325 23.15 -10.25 22.97
CA LEU A 325 22.79 -11.66 22.78
C LEU A 325 23.97 -12.52 22.32
N GLU A 326 24.85 -11.99 21.48
CA GLU A 326 26.05 -12.70 21.06
C GLU A 326 27.04 -12.88 22.22
N GLY A 327 27.15 -11.89 23.11
CA GLY A 327 27.90 -12.02 24.36
C GLY A 327 27.37 -13.15 25.22
N GLU A 328 26.04 -13.26 25.34
CA GLU A 328 25.40 -14.38 26.04
C GLU A 328 25.61 -15.72 25.34
N LEU A 329 25.51 -15.76 24.01
CA LEU A 329 25.76 -16.97 23.21
C LEU A 329 27.22 -17.44 23.37
N GLY A 330 28.18 -16.52 23.34
CA GLY A 330 29.60 -16.85 23.41
C GLY A 330 30.01 -17.83 22.31
N ASP A 331 30.78 -18.87 22.67
CA ASP A 331 31.19 -19.95 21.76
C ASP A 331 30.24 -21.15 21.76
N LYS A 332 29.09 -21.02 22.44
CA LYS A 332 28.10 -22.10 22.52
C LYS A 332 27.43 -22.29 21.15
N PRO A 333 27.20 -23.53 20.69
CA PRO A 333 26.49 -23.76 19.43
C PRO A 333 25.00 -23.37 19.49
N TYR A 334 24.43 -23.25 20.68
CA TYR A 334 23.07 -22.77 20.99
C TYR A 334 23.06 -22.00 22.32
N PHE A 335 22.02 -21.25 22.62
CA PHE A 335 21.96 -20.43 23.84
C PHE A 335 22.05 -21.26 25.14
N ASP A 336 21.54 -22.50 25.14
CA ASP A 336 21.71 -23.47 26.23
C ASP A 336 22.92 -24.39 26.05
N GLY A 337 24.02 -23.88 25.50
CA GLY A 337 25.24 -24.66 25.34
C GLY A 337 25.14 -25.54 24.11
N LYS A 338 25.07 -26.87 24.30
CA LYS A 338 25.08 -27.85 23.20
C LYS A 338 23.71 -28.12 22.59
N ASN A 339 22.65 -27.65 23.24
CA ASN A 339 21.28 -28.03 22.92
C ASN A 339 20.49 -26.83 22.39
N PHE A 340 19.72 -27.06 21.33
CA PHE A 340 18.73 -26.11 20.85
C PHE A 340 17.58 -26.04 21.86
N GLY A 341 17.23 -24.84 22.33
CA GLY A 341 16.25 -24.64 23.39
C GLY A 341 15.42 -23.36 23.26
N LEU A 342 14.75 -22.98 24.35
CA LEU A 342 13.72 -21.93 24.38
C LEU A 342 14.20 -20.60 23.79
N VAL A 343 15.40 -20.16 24.17
CA VAL A 343 15.97 -18.89 23.69
C VAL A 343 16.21 -18.95 22.19
N ASP A 344 16.66 -20.10 21.68
CA ASP A 344 16.88 -20.26 20.25
C ASP A 344 15.54 -20.24 19.48
N MET A 345 14.50 -20.84 20.07
CA MET A 345 13.15 -20.87 19.50
C MET A 345 12.49 -19.49 19.46
N ALA A 346 12.74 -18.63 20.45
CA ALA A 346 12.19 -17.28 20.49
C ALA A 346 12.62 -16.41 19.28
N PHE A 347 13.68 -16.80 18.56
CA PHE A 347 14.13 -16.10 17.36
C PHE A 347 13.43 -16.51 16.07
N ILE A 348 12.65 -17.58 16.09
CA ILE A 348 12.06 -18.16 14.88
C ILE A 348 11.24 -17.17 14.05
N PRO A 349 10.38 -16.31 14.64
CA PRO A 349 9.65 -15.30 13.89
C PRO A 349 10.55 -14.31 13.14
N TYR A 350 11.80 -14.15 13.57
CA TYR A 350 12.73 -13.11 13.10
C TYR A 350 13.76 -13.61 12.07
N TYR A 351 13.95 -14.92 11.91
CA TYR A 351 15.01 -15.45 11.02
C TYR A 351 14.85 -15.00 9.56
N SER A 352 13.62 -14.99 9.05
CA SER A 352 13.33 -14.53 7.69
C SER A 352 13.53 -13.01 7.52
N TRP A 353 13.59 -12.25 8.61
CA TRP A 353 13.75 -10.79 8.59
C TRP A 353 15.21 -10.33 8.55
N PHE A 354 16.17 -11.12 9.02
CA PHE A 354 17.58 -10.71 8.96
C PHE A 354 18.09 -10.45 7.53
N PRO A 355 17.80 -11.30 6.53
CA PRO A 355 18.16 -11.00 5.14
C PRO A 355 17.40 -9.78 4.58
N VAL A 356 16.17 -9.54 5.04
CA VAL A 356 15.36 -8.37 4.67
C VAL A 356 16.02 -7.09 5.18
N TYR A 357 16.42 -7.04 6.45
CA TYR A 357 17.09 -5.87 7.02
C TYR A 357 18.42 -5.58 6.33
N LYS A 358 19.17 -6.62 5.94
CA LYS A 358 20.39 -6.47 5.14
C LYS A 358 20.10 -5.79 3.81
N LYS A 359 19.08 -6.24 3.07
CA LYS A 359 18.68 -5.61 1.80
C LYS A 359 18.15 -4.19 2.00
N LEU A 360 17.37 -3.95 3.06
CA LEU A 360 16.69 -2.67 3.29
C LEU A 360 17.63 -1.55 3.75
N SER A 361 18.63 -1.88 4.56
CA SER A 361 19.40 -0.90 5.32
C SER A 361 20.91 -1.10 5.26
N ASN A 362 21.39 -2.07 4.48
CA ASN A 362 22.78 -2.54 4.50
C ASN A 362 23.24 -2.99 5.90
N LEU A 363 22.33 -3.53 6.71
CA LEU A 363 22.65 -4.12 8.00
C LEU A 363 23.68 -5.25 7.83
N ASN A 364 24.86 -5.09 8.45
CA ASN A 364 25.97 -6.03 8.35
C ASN A 364 26.16 -6.80 9.67
N ILE A 365 25.24 -7.72 9.94
CA ILE A 365 25.32 -8.57 11.14
C ILE A 365 26.52 -9.51 11.05
N GLU A 366 26.94 -9.91 9.85
CA GLU A 366 28.05 -10.85 9.67
C GLU A 366 29.40 -10.32 10.15
N ALA A 367 29.67 -9.03 9.95
CA ALA A 367 30.92 -8.42 10.41
C ALA A 367 30.89 -8.11 11.92
N GLU A 368 29.73 -7.71 12.43
CA GLU A 368 29.59 -7.18 13.79
C GLU A 368 29.22 -8.25 14.82
N CYS A 369 28.49 -9.29 14.38
CA CYS A 369 28.05 -10.40 15.22
C CYS A 369 28.25 -11.78 14.56
N PRO A 370 29.51 -12.18 14.26
CA PRO A 370 29.81 -13.39 13.50
C PRO A 370 29.37 -14.70 14.18
N LYS A 371 29.42 -14.78 15.52
CA LYS A 371 29.01 -15.97 16.27
C LYS A 371 27.49 -16.11 16.26
N PHE A 372 26.78 -14.98 16.40
CA PHE A 372 25.32 -14.95 16.26
C PHE A 372 24.88 -15.41 14.86
N VAL A 373 25.55 -14.95 13.80
CA VAL A 373 25.21 -15.41 12.44
C VAL A 373 25.48 -16.90 12.25
N ALA A 374 26.61 -17.40 12.76
CA ALA A 374 26.92 -18.84 12.69
C ALA A 374 25.86 -19.68 13.42
N TRP A 375 25.39 -19.20 14.57
CA TRP A 375 24.29 -19.79 15.32
C TRP A 375 22.95 -19.74 14.57
N ALA A 376 22.56 -18.59 14.01
CA ALA A 376 21.31 -18.45 13.28
C ALA A 376 21.24 -19.39 12.07
N LYS A 377 22.33 -19.49 11.31
CA LYS A 377 22.45 -20.46 10.20
C LYS A 377 22.24 -21.91 10.66
N ARG A 378 22.83 -22.28 11.80
CA ARG A 378 22.66 -23.61 12.39
C ARG A 378 21.21 -23.87 12.79
N CYS A 379 20.54 -22.88 13.37
CA CYS A 379 19.12 -22.98 13.75
C CYS A 379 18.21 -23.12 12.53
N MET A 380 18.43 -22.31 11.48
CA MET A 380 17.66 -22.36 10.23
C MET A 380 17.83 -23.68 9.46
N GLN A 381 18.93 -24.41 9.66
CA GLN A 381 19.16 -25.72 9.05
C GLN A 381 18.41 -26.86 9.75
N LYS A 382 17.90 -26.66 10.96
CA LYS A 382 17.08 -27.68 11.63
C LYS A 382 15.79 -27.88 10.85
N GLU A 383 15.46 -29.14 10.58
CA GLU A 383 14.28 -29.51 9.78
C GLU A 383 12.97 -28.95 10.34
N SER A 384 12.84 -28.89 11.65
CA SER A 384 11.69 -28.30 12.36
C SER A 384 11.53 -26.80 12.12
N VAL A 385 12.63 -26.09 11.88
CA VAL A 385 12.66 -24.64 11.66
C VAL A 385 12.56 -24.34 10.18
N SER A 386 13.40 -24.97 9.33
CA SER A 386 13.47 -24.69 7.88
C SER A 386 12.13 -24.84 7.17
N LYS A 387 11.30 -25.82 7.58
CA LYS A 387 9.96 -26.05 7.04
C LYS A 387 8.92 -24.99 7.42
N THR A 388 9.26 -24.05 8.30
CA THR A 388 8.35 -23.02 8.81
C THR A 388 8.75 -21.60 8.42
N LEU A 389 9.95 -21.42 7.85
CA LEU A 389 10.46 -20.11 7.49
C LEU A 389 9.78 -19.57 6.24
N VAL A 390 9.55 -18.26 6.25
CA VAL A 390 9.05 -17.50 5.10
C VAL A 390 10.21 -17.09 4.20
N ASP A 391 9.96 -17.03 2.89
CA ASP A 391 10.90 -16.50 1.90
C ASP A 391 11.22 -15.01 2.17
N PRO A 392 12.46 -14.65 2.52
CA PRO A 392 12.86 -13.27 2.78
C PRO A 392 12.65 -12.32 1.58
N ASP A 393 12.70 -12.83 0.35
CA ASP A 393 12.60 -11.99 -0.83
C ASP A 393 11.18 -11.44 -1.00
N LYS A 394 10.18 -12.27 -0.70
CA LYS A 394 8.77 -11.86 -0.67
C LYS A 394 8.49 -10.80 0.40
N ILE A 395 9.13 -10.92 1.56
CA ILE A 395 9.01 -9.93 2.64
C ILE A 395 9.62 -8.59 2.18
N TYR A 396 10.80 -8.64 1.54
CA TYR A 396 11.48 -7.44 1.06
C TYR A 396 10.69 -6.72 -0.04
N GLU A 397 10.17 -7.45 -1.03
CA GLU A 397 9.33 -6.89 -2.11
C GLU A 397 8.11 -6.15 -1.56
N PHE A 398 7.43 -6.74 -0.58
CA PHE A 398 6.29 -6.09 0.09
C PHE A 398 6.69 -4.78 0.79
N ILE A 399 7.82 -4.76 1.49
CA ILE A 399 8.28 -3.57 2.22
C ILE A 399 8.64 -2.44 1.25
N VAL A 400 9.35 -2.76 0.16
CA VAL A 400 9.67 -1.76 -0.87
C VAL A 400 8.38 -1.20 -1.46
N PHE A 401 7.44 -2.08 -1.81
CA PHE A 401 6.12 -1.66 -2.29
C PHE A 401 5.39 -0.74 -1.30
N LYS A 402 5.39 -1.09 -0.01
CA LYS A 402 4.75 -0.29 1.05
C LYS A 402 5.45 1.05 1.31
N LYS A 403 6.79 1.11 1.23
CA LYS A 403 7.53 2.37 1.37
C LYS A 403 7.32 3.32 0.20
N MET A 404 7.11 2.79 -1.00
CA MET A 404 6.78 3.60 -2.16
C MET A 404 5.36 4.16 -2.09
N ALA A 405 4.49 3.65 -1.21
CA ALA A 405 3.04 3.86 -1.25
C ALA A 405 2.52 5.26 -0.85
N ASP A 406 3.39 6.25 -0.66
CA ASP A 406 3.01 7.67 -0.49
C ASP A 406 3.95 8.64 -1.25
N GLU A 407 4.77 8.14 -2.18
CA GLU A 407 5.73 8.95 -2.92
C GLU A 407 5.22 9.34 -4.31
N VAL A 408 5.31 10.64 -4.61
CA VAL A 408 5.18 11.20 -5.95
C VAL A 408 6.59 11.53 -6.46
N VAL A 409 7.04 10.83 -7.51
CA VAL A 409 8.33 11.05 -8.17
C VAL A 409 8.09 11.47 -9.62
N LEU A 410 8.73 12.54 -10.08
CA LEU A 410 8.69 12.97 -11.48
C LEU A 410 10.05 12.77 -12.13
N LEU A 411 10.11 11.87 -13.11
CA LEU A 411 11.26 11.74 -14.01
C LEU A 411 11.10 12.75 -15.15
N GLY A 412 12.07 13.63 -15.35
CA GLY A 412 12.00 14.66 -16.39
C GLY A 412 13.33 15.31 -16.70
N THR A 413 13.33 16.27 -17.63
CA THR A 413 14.48 17.14 -17.87
C THR A 413 14.03 18.59 -17.99
N TYR A 414 14.88 19.52 -17.59
CA TYR A 414 14.55 20.95 -17.58
C TYR A 414 14.21 21.54 -18.96
N VAL A 415 14.68 20.94 -20.06
CA VAL A 415 14.37 21.40 -21.43
C VAL A 415 13.04 20.85 -21.99
N SER A 416 12.45 19.84 -21.33
CA SER A 416 11.26 19.16 -21.86
C SER A 416 9.99 19.93 -21.54
N MET A 417 9.34 20.44 -22.59
CA MET A 417 8.02 21.09 -22.53
C MET A 417 6.98 20.18 -21.87
N PHE A 418 7.05 18.88 -22.16
CA PHE A 418 6.18 17.86 -21.59
C PHE A 418 6.41 17.65 -20.09
N ALA A 419 7.66 17.72 -19.62
CA ALA A 419 7.95 17.61 -18.18
C ALA A 419 7.57 18.89 -17.44
N VAL A 420 7.79 20.07 -18.03
CA VAL A 420 7.38 21.36 -17.48
C VAL A 420 5.86 21.43 -17.30
N ARG A 421 5.08 20.92 -18.26
CA ARG A 421 3.63 20.74 -18.14
C ARG A 421 3.24 20.06 -16.83
N VAL A 422 3.88 18.94 -16.51
CA VAL A 422 3.61 18.17 -15.27
C VAL A 422 4.04 18.94 -14.03
N LYS A 423 5.18 19.64 -14.07
CA LYS A 423 5.65 20.48 -12.94
C LYS A 423 4.65 21.58 -12.59
N ILE A 424 4.14 22.28 -13.60
CA ILE A 424 3.12 23.33 -13.41
C ILE A 424 1.84 22.70 -12.86
N ALA A 425 1.40 21.54 -13.37
CA ALA A 425 0.21 20.85 -12.87
C ALA A 425 0.33 20.49 -11.38
N LEU A 426 1.44 19.86 -10.98
CA LEU A 426 1.70 19.52 -9.57
C LEU A 426 1.77 20.78 -8.69
N ALA A 427 2.32 21.88 -9.21
CA ALA A 427 2.39 23.16 -8.49
C ALA A 427 1.01 23.83 -8.32
N GLU A 428 0.16 23.83 -9.35
CA GLU A 428 -1.22 24.34 -9.27
C GLU A 428 -2.06 23.54 -8.25
N LYS A 429 -1.73 22.25 -8.06
CA LYS A 429 -2.35 21.37 -7.04
C LYS A 429 -1.68 21.43 -5.67
N GLY A 430 -0.50 22.06 -5.54
CA GLY A 430 0.27 22.13 -4.29
C GLY A 430 0.91 20.81 -3.86
N ILE A 431 1.14 19.88 -4.79
CA ILE A 431 1.68 18.54 -4.50
C ILE A 431 3.19 18.59 -4.39
N GLN A 432 3.70 18.05 -3.28
CA GLN A 432 5.14 17.84 -3.09
C GLN A 432 5.57 16.57 -3.83
N TYR A 433 6.70 16.63 -4.53
CA TYR A 433 7.21 15.52 -5.30
C TYR A 433 8.74 15.52 -5.32
N GLU A 434 9.33 14.33 -5.46
CA GLU A 434 10.76 14.18 -5.76
C GLU A 434 10.97 14.36 -7.27
N TYR A 435 11.84 15.28 -7.68
CA TYR A 435 12.20 15.47 -9.08
C TYR A 435 13.53 14.78 -9.40
N LYS A 436 13.52 13.86 -10.38
CA LYS A 436 14.74 13.19 -10.87
C LYS A 436 15.04 13.67 -12.29
N GLU A 437 16.16 14.38 -12.43
CA GLU A 437 16.66 14.84 -13.72
C GLU A 437 17.17 13.65 -14.54
N GLU A 438 16.66 13.49 -15.76
CA GLU A 438 16.98 12.41 -16.69
C GLU A 438 17.91 12.88 -17.81
N ASN A 439 18.80 11.98 -18.24
CA ASN A 439 19.66 12.22 -19.39
C ASN A 439 19.00 11.66 -20.66
N LEU A 440 18.80 12.51 -21.67
CA LEU A 440 18.12 12.15 -22.91
C LEU A 440 18.90 11.14 -23.79
N VAL A 441 20.22 11.01 -23.58
CA VAL A 441 21.10 10.08 -24.31
C VAL A 441 21.33 8.81 -23.51
N ASN A 442 21.79 8.94 -22.26
CA ASN A 442 22.06 7.83 -21.36
C ASN A 442 20.93 7.68 -20.33
N LYS A 443 19.84 7.05 -20.73
CA LYS A 443 18.61 6.90 -19.94
C LYS A 443 18.86 6.08 -18.68
N SER A 444 18.29 6.50 -17.55
CA SER A 444 18.45 5.77 -16.30
C SER A 444 17.79 4.37 -16.36
N PRO A 445 18.29 3.38 -15.59
CA PRO A 445 17.59 2.10 -15.44
C PRO A 445 16.16 2.27 -14.93
N LEU A 446 15.92 3.26 -14.07
CA LEU A 446 14.60 3.57 -13.53
C LEU A 446 13.63 4.00 -14.63
N LEU A 447 14.04 4.89 -15.54
CA LEU A 447 13.21 5.30 -16.69
C LEU A 447 12.88 4.10 -17.59
N LEU A 448 13.87 3.25 -17.87
CA LEU A 448 13.67 2.07 -18.72
C LEU A 448 12.74 1.03 -18.06
N GLN A 449 12.76 0.93 -16.74
CA GLN A 449 11.86 0.07 -15.97
C GLN A 449 10.44 0.63 -15.92
N MET A 450 10.30 1.95 -15.70
CA MET A 450 9.01 2.60 -15.45
C MET A 450 8.25 2.95 -16.75
N ASN A 451 8.96 3.16 -17.86
CA ASN A 451 8.38 3.29 -19.19
C ASN A 451 9.09 2.36 -20.18
N PRO A 452 8.87 1.03 -20.09
CA PRO A 452 9.59 0.07 -20.93
C PRO A 452 9.19 0.16 -22.42
N ILE A 453 7.99 0.67 -22.70
CA ILE A 453 7.42 0.76 -24.05
C ILE A 453 8.07 1.89 -24.85
N HIS A 454 7.93 3.13 -24.38
CA HIS A 454 8.42 4.31 -25.11
C HIS A 454 9.79 4.76 -24.64
N LYS A 455 10.16 4.45 -23.38
CA LYS A 455 11.43 4.86 -22.77
C LYS A 455 11.58 6.38 -22.81
N LYS A 456 10.48 7.12 -22.68
CA LYS A 456 10.41 8.58 -22.79
C LYS A 456 9.99 9.20 -21.46
N ILE A 457 10.41 10.44 -21.28
CA ILE A 457 9.97 11.33 -20.21
C ILE A 457 8.85 12.27 -20.71
N PRO A 458 8.02 12.84 -19.84
CA PRO A 458 7.98 12.61 -18.39
C PRO A 458 7.39 11.25 -18.00
N VAL A 459 7.76 10.78 -16.80
CA VAL A 459 7.08 9.69 -16.10
C VAL A 459 6.78 10.17 -14.69
N LEU A 460 5.50 10.18 -14.31
CA LEU A 460 5.08 10.38 -12.93
C LEU A 460 4.96 9.01 -12.28
N ILE A 461 5.66 8.79 -11.19
CA ILE A 461 5.54 7.57 -10.39
C ILE A 461 4.75 7.99 -9.14
N HIS A 462 3.53 7.49 -9.01
CA HIS A 462 2.70 7.70 -7.83
C HIS A 462 2.48 6.35 -7.18
N ASN A 463 2.95 6.20 -5.93
CA ASN A 463 2.81 4.98 -5.15
C ASN A 463 3.45 3.76 -5.84
N GLY A 464 4.63 3.98 -6.45
CA GLY A 464 5.37 2.98 -7.22
C GLY A 464 4.75 2.59 -8.56
N LYS A 465 3.60 3.17 -8.93
CA LYS A 465 2.94 2.92 -10.22
C LYS A 465 3.33 4.03 -11.22
N PRO A 466 3.88 3.69 -12.40
CA PRO A 466 4.22 4.70 -13.40
C PRO A 466 3.00 5.13 -14.21
N ILE A 467 2.86 6.44 -14.39
CA ILE A 467 1.96 7.11 -15.34
C ILE A 467 2.85 7.76 -16.40
N CYS A 468 2.63 7.38 -17.65
CA CYS A 468 3.40 7.84 -18.81
C CYS A 468 2.56 8.79 -19.66
N GLU A 469 3.23 9.57 -20.51
CA GLU A 469 2.65 10.59 -21.39
C GLU A 469 2.13 11.83 -20.65
N SER A 470 2.63 13.00 -21.00
CA SER A 470 2.41 14.21 -20.19
C SER A 470 0.94 14.64 -20.06
N LEU A 471 0.11 14.50 -21.11
CA LEU A 471 -1.32 14.82 -21.01
C LEU A 471 -2.04 13.82 -20.10
N ILE A 472 -1.75 12.53 -20.21
CA ILE A 472 -2.31 11.49 -19.33
C ILE A 472 -1.90 11.75 -17.88
N ILE A 473 -0.63 12.12 -17.65
CA ILE A 473 -0.15 12.51 -16.32
C ILE A 473 -0.92 13.71 -15.77
N VAL A 474 -1.19 14.74 -16.59
CA VAL A 474 -1.96 15.91 -16.16
C VAL A 474 -3.41 15.53 -15.85
N GLU A 475 -4.07 14.72 -16.68
CA GLU A 475 -5.42 14.23 -16.40
C GLU A 475 -5.44 13.45 -15.09
N TYR A 476 -4.47 12.55 -14.89
CA TYR A 476 -4.31 11.82 -13.64
C TYR A 476 -4.11 12.75 -12.43
N ILE A 477 -3.27 13.78 -12.56
CA ILE A 477 -3.08 14.79 -11.51
C ILE A 477 -4.40 15.50 -11.19
N ASP A 478 -5.18 15.85 -12.21
CA ASP A 478 -6.45 16.55 -12.03
C ASP A 478 -7.52 15.67 -11.39
N GLU A 479 -7.55 14.37 -11.74
CA GLU A 479 -8.49 13.39 -11.18
C GLU A 479 -8.15 13.00 -9.75
N VAL A 480 -6.86 12.77 -9.45
CA VAL A 480 -6.37 12.33 -8.13
C VAL A 480 -6.40 13.47 -7.11
N TRP A 481 -5.93 14.67 -7.50
CA TRP A 481 -5.91 15.85 -6.64
C TRP A 481 -6.95 16.87 -7.12
N ASN A 482 -8.22 16.47 -7.05
CA ASN A 482 -9.35 17.26 -7.56
C ASN A 482 -9.88 18.34 -6.58
N ASP A 483 -9.29 18.47 -5.40
CA ASP A 483 -9.73 19.38 -4.34
C ASP A 483 -9.41 20.86 -4.62
N LYS A 484 -8.44 21.13 -5.50
CA LYS A 484 -7.95 22.47 -5.83
C LYS A 484 -7.68 22.61 -7.32
N SER A 485 -7.82 23.83 -7.83
CA SER A 485 -7.38 24.23 -9.18
C SER A 485 -7.76 23.20 -10.27
N PRO A 486 -9.07 22.98 -10.53
CA PRO A 486 -9.51 22.03 -11.56
C PRO A 486 -8.94 22.44 -12.91
N LEU A 487 -8.22 21.53 -13.56
CA LEU A 487 -7.54 21.75 -14.83
C LEU A 487 -8.47 21.42 -15.99
N LEU A 488 -9.29 20.38 -15.86
CA LEU A 488 -10.30 20.04 -16.85
C LEU A 488 -11.68 20.62 -16.49
N PRO A 489 -12.47 21.02 -17.50
CA PRO A 489 -13.87 21.37 -17.29
C PRO A 489 -14.68 20.21 -16.68
N SER A 490 -15.66 20.54 -15.82
CA SER A 490 -16.61 19.57 -15.26
C SER A 490 -17.64 19.07 -16.27
N ASP A 491 -17.99 19.92 -17.24
CA ASP A 491 -18.89 19.57 -18.35
C ASP A 491 -18.21 18.60 -19.33
N PRO A 492 -18.83 17.44 -19.66
CA PRO A 492 -18.23 16.43 -20.53
C PRO A 492 -17.90 16.93 -21.94
N TYR A 493 -18.73 17.81 -22.51
CA TYR A 493 -18.50 18.34 -23.87
C TYR A 493 -17.30 19.29 -23.86
N LYS A 494 -17.25 20.23 -22.92
CA LYS A 494 -16.09 21.12 -22.75
C LYS A 494 -14.81 20.35 -22.46
N ARG A 495 -14.87 19.27 -21.66
CA ARG A 495 -13.72 18.38 -21.42
C ARG A 495 -13.22 17.72 -22.70
N ALA A 496 -14.14 17.26 -23.57
CA ALA A 496 -13.77 16.72 -24.87
C ALA A 496 -13.13 17.77 -25.80
N GLN A 497 -13.63 19.01 -25.77
CA GLN A 497 -13.02 20.13 -26.51
C GLN A 497 -11.60 20.45 -25.98
N ALA A 498 -11.40 20.49 -24.67
CA ALA A 498 -10.09 20.71 -24.08
C ALA A 498 -9.08 19.63 -24.50
N ARG A 499 -9.48 18.36 -24.52
CA ARG A 499 -8.65 17.24 -25.02
C ARG A 499 -8.30 17.37 -26.50
N PHE A 500 -9.27 17.76 -27.33
CA PHE A 500 -9.04 18.00 -28.75
C PHE A 500 -8.00 19.08 -28.98
N TRP A 501 -8.10 20.21 -28.28
CA TRP A 501 -7.15 21.31 -28.41
C TRP A 501 -5.77 20.97 -27.86
N ALA A 502 -5.68 20.22 -26.75
CA ALA A 502 -4.40 19.72 -26.25
C ALA A 502 -3.72 18.75 -27.23
N ASP A 503 -4.49 17.86 -27.89
CA ASP A 503 -3.99 16.99 -28.96
C ASP A 503 -3.54 17.78 -30.19
N TYR A 504 -4.26 18.86 -30.55
CA TYR A 504 -3.83 19.79 -31.59
C TYR A 504 -2.48 20.43 -31.24
N VAL A 505 -2.27 20.86 -29.99
CA VAL A 505 -0.99 21.41 -29.53
C VAL A 505 0.14 20.39 -29.68
N ASP A 506 -0.04 19.17 -29.17
CA ASP A 506 0.97 18.12 -29.22
C ASP A 506 1.30 17.68 -30.66
N LYS A 507 0.35 17.76 -31.59
CA LYS A 507 0.57 17.37 -33.01
C LYS A 507 1.04 18.51 -33.90
N LYS A 508 0.54 19.73 -33.71
CA LYS A 508 0.78 20.85 -34.64
C LYS A 508 1.85 21.80 -34.15
N ILE A 509 1.83 22.16 -32.87
CA ILE A 509 2.79 23.11 -32.31
C ILE A 509 4.13 22.43 -32.08
N TYR A 510 4.15 21.20 -31.58
CA TYR A 510 5.39 20.42 -31.44
C TYR A 510 6.07 20.14 -32.78
N ASP A 511 5.36 19.55 -33.74
CA ASP A 511 5.95 19.18 -35.01
C ASP A 511 6.32 20.41 -35.84
N GLY A 512 5.46 21.45 -35.83
CA GLY A 512 5.73 22.72 -36.49
C GLY A 512 6.95 23.42 -35.90
N GLY A 513 7.00 23.59 -34.58
CA GLY A 513 8.14 24.21 -33.88
C GLY A 513 9.43 23.41 -34.09
N LYS A 514 9.35 22.08 -34.11
CA LYS A 514 10.48 21.20 -34.44
C LYS A 514 11.01 21.47 -35.86
N LYS A 515 10.12 21.55 -36.85
CA LYS A 515 10.50 21.88 -38.23
C LYS A 515 11.28 23.20 -38.29
N ILE A 516 10.88 24.22 -37.53
CA ILE A 516 11.56 25.54 -37.56
C ILE A 516 13.07 25.44 -37.34
N TRP A 517 13.53 24.60 -36.41
CA TRP A 517 14.96 24.47 -36.13
C TRP A 517 15.63 23.26 -36.78
N THR A 518 14.89 22.37 -37.44
CA THR A 518 15.45 21.22 -38.19
C THR A 518 15.43 21.39 -39.71
N THR A 519 14.76 22.40 -40.25
CA THR A 519 14.62 22.61 -41.69
C THR A 519 15.82 23.40 -42.24
N LYS A 520 16.18 23.13 -43.50
CA LYS A 520 17.23 23.88 -44.23
C LYS A 520 16.69 25.23 -44.71
N VAL A 521 17.59 26.15 -45.03
CA VAL A 521 17.24 27.54 -45.37
C VAL A 521 16.24 27.63 -46.52
N GLU A 522 16.32 26.75 -47.52
CA GLU A 522 15.47 26.79 -48.73
C GLU A 522 14.00 26.44 -48.46
N GLU A 523 13.71 25.65 -47.42
CA GLU A 523 12.36 25.22 -47.05
C GLU A 523 11.83 25.96 -45.81
N GLN A 524 12.65 26.85 -45.23
CA GLN A 524 12.35 27.54 -43.98
C GLN A 524 11.11 28.42 -44.07
N GLU A 525 10.94 29.16 -45.18
CA GLU A 525 9.81 30.09 -45.34
C GLU A 525 8.46 29.34 -45.33
N ALA A 526 8.39 28.17 -45.97
CA ALA A 526 7.20 27.34 -45.97
C ALA A 526 6.91 26.77 -44.57
N ALA A 527 7.95 26.31 -43.86
CA ALA A 527 7.82 25.81 -42.49
C ALA A 527 7.37 26.91 -41.51
N ASN A 528 7.92 28.12 -41.63
CA ASN A 528 7.51 29.28 -40.84
C ASN A 528 6.03 29.61 -41.07
N LYS A 529 5.61 29.66 -42.33
CA LYS A 529 4.21 29.94 -42.70
C LYS A 529 3.27 28.87 -42.13
N GLU A 530 3.60 27.58 -42.28
CA GLU A 530 2.81 26.48 -41.72
C GLU A 530 2.66 26.60 -40.19
N PHE A 531 3.75 26.94 -39.49
CA PHE A 531 3.74 27.11 -38.04
C PHE A 531 2.89 28.32 -37.59
N ILE A 532 3.04 29.46 -38.26
CA ILE A 532 2.23 30.66 -37.98
C ILE A 532 0.74 30.38 -38.21
N GLU A 533 0.37 29.67 -39.28
CA GLU A 533 -1.04 29.31 -39.51
C GLU A 533 -1.58 28.40 -38.40
N CYS A 534 -0.75 27.51 -37.83
CA CYS A 534 -1.17 26.72 -36.67
C CYS A 534 -1.40 27.58 -35.41
N LEU A 535 -0.57 28.62 -35.20
CA LEU A 535 -0.77 29.57 -34.10
C LEU A 535 -2.03 30.43 -34.31
N LYS A 536 -2.32 30.85 -35.54
CA LYS A 536 -3.55 31.59 -35.87
C LYS A 536 -4.82 30.77 -35.59
N VAL A 537 -4.79 29.46 -35.80
CA VAL A 537 -5.91 28.57 -35.44
C VAL A 537 -6.13 28.59 -33.91
N LEU A 538 -5.06 28.49 -33.12
CA LEU A 538 -5.16 28.58 -31.66
C LEU A 538 -5.60 29.96 -31.19
N GLU A 539 -5.13 31.02 -31.82
CA GLU A 539 -5.56 32.38 -31.50
C GLU A 539 -7.04 32.61 -31.83
N GLY A 540 -7.52 32.05 -32.94
CA GLY A 540 -8.94 32.05 -33.30
C GLY A 540 -9.81 31.34 -32.27
N GLU A 541 -9.36 30.18 -31.78
CA GLU A 541 -10.02 29.46 -30.69
C GLU A 541 -9.99 30.23 -29.37
N LEU A 542 -8.85 30.86 -29.02
CA LEU A 542 -8.74 31.68 -27.83
C LEU A 542 -9.74 32.86 -27.89
N GLY A 543 -9.89 33.49 -29.06
CA GLY A 543 -10.82 34.59 -29.26
C GLY A 543 -10.52 35.75 -28.32
N ASP A 544 -11.52 36.18 -27.54
CA ASP A 544 -11.38 37.22 -26.51
C ASP A 544 -11.30 36.63 -25.08
N LYS A 545 -11.25 35.30 -24.95
CA LYS A 545 -11.18 34.62 -23.66
C LYS A 545 -9.83 34.90 -22.98
N PRO A 546 -9.78 35.06 -21.64
CA PRO A 546 -8.50 35.21 -20.95
C PRO A 546 -7.68 33.90 -20.95
N TYR A 547 -8.34 32.75 -21.00
CA TYR A 547 -7.73 31.43 -21.10
C TYR A 547 -8.53 30.54 -22.05
N PHE A 548 -7.96 29.44 -22.52
CA PHE A 548 -8.62 28.57 -23.50
C PHE A 548 -9.91 27.94 -22.95
N ASP A 549 -9.95 27.64 -21.65
CA ASP A 549 -11.13 27.12 -20.93
C ASP A 549 -12.07 28.22 -20.39
N GLY A 550 -11.89 29.47 -20.82
CA GLY A 550 -12.71 30.62 -20.43
C GLY A 550 -12.00 31.50 -19.41
N GLU A 551 -12.58 31.64 -18.22
CA GLU A 551 -12.10 32.59 -17.19
C GLU A 551 -10.90 32.07 -16.36
N SER A 552 -10.62 30.78 -16.41
CA SER A 552 -9.60 30.13 -15.57
C SER A 552 -8.54 29.43 -16.41
N PHE A 553 -7.30 29.47 -15.94
CA PHE A 553 -6.19 28.71 -16.50
C PHE A 553 -6.51 27.21 -16.41
N GLY A 554 -6.57 26.52 -17.54
CA GLY A 554 -7.02 25.14 -17.62
C GLY A 554 -6.10 24.24 -18.43
N PHE A 555 -6.65 23.12 -18.91
CA PHE A 555 -5.90 22.00 -19.47
C PHE A 555 -5.19 22.37 -20.77
N VAL A 556 -5.86 23.14 -21.64
CA VAL A 556 -5.26 23.59 -22.91
C VAL A 556 -4.17 24.63 -22.65
N ASP A 557 -4.38 25.53 -21.69
CA ASP A 557 -3.36 26.53 -21.33
C ASP A 557 -2.10 25.84 -20.80
N LEU A 558 -2.27 24.87 -19.92
CA LEU A 558 -1.22 24.03 -19.37
C LEU A 558 -0.53 23.20 -20.45
N ALA A 559 -1.27 22.71 -21.43
CA ALA A 559 -0.71 21.97 -22.56
C ALA A 559 0.23 22.87 -23.39
N LEU A 560 -0.14 24.13 -23.59
CA LEU A 560 0.49 25.04 -24.55
C LEU A 560 1.58 25.92 -23.94
N ILE A 561 1.41 26.42 -22.71
CA ILE A 561 2.33 27.40 -22.13
C ILE A 561 3.80 26.94 -22.03
N PRO A 562 4.13 25.64 -21.83
CA PRO A 562 5.52 25.19 -21.83
C PRO A 562 6.27 25.44 -23.14
N TYR A 563 5.56 25.60 -24.26
CA TYR A 563 6.15 25.90 -25.56
C TYR A 563 6.61 27.34 -25.67
N TYR A 564 6.09 28.26 -24.84
CA TYR A 564 6.43 29.67 -24.90
C TYR A 564 7.93 29.91 -24.68
N SER A 565 8.58 29.13 -23.81
CA SER A 565 10.05 29.17 -23.62
C SER A 565 10.86 28.83 -24.87
N TRP A 566 10.26 28.12 -25.84
CA TRP A 566 10.91 27.75 -27.10
C TRP A 566 10.70 28.76 -28.22
N PHE A 567 9.72 29.65 -28.08
CA PHE A 567 9.35 30.60 -29.13
C PHE A 567 10.47 31.57 -29.49
N PRO A 568 11.25 32.13 -28.54
CA PRO A 568 12.40 32.95 -28.88
C PRO A 568 13.45 32.21 -29.72
N ALA A 569 13.63 30.90 -29.51
CA ALA A 569 14.49 30.09 -30.37
C ALA A 569 13.88 29.94 -31.77
N TYR A 570 12.57 29.68 -31.87
CA TYR A 570 11.88 29.57 -33.16
C TYR A 570 11.94 30.88 -33.97
N GLU A 571 11.71 32.04 -33.34
CA GLU A 571 11.81 33.35 -34.01
C GLU A 571 13.24 33.62 -34.50
N LYS A 572 14.27 33.29 -33.69
CA LYS A 572 15.68 33.44 -34.08
C LYS A 572 16.07 32.55 -35.27
N PHE A 573 15.72 31.25 -35.24
CA PHE A 573 16.07 30.31 -36.31
C PHE A 573 15.21 30.51 -37.56
N GLY A 574 13.92 30.77 -37.39
CA GLY A 574 12.98 31.00 -38.48
C GLY A 574 13.06 32.40 -39.07
N LYS A 575 13.63 33.39 -38.38
CA LYS A 575 13.69 34.80 -38.81
C LYS A 575 12.29 35.40 -39.06
N PHE A 576 11.36 35.10 -38.17
CA PHE A 576 10.01 35.68 -38.14
C PHE A 576 9.70 36.19 -36.72
N SER A 577 8.59 36.91 -36.57
CA SER A 577 8.06 37.29 -35.26
C SER A 577 6.60 36.85 -35.13
N ILE A 578 6.26 36.29 -33.96
CA ILE A 578 4.92 35.77 -33.66
C ILE A 578 3.96 36.92 -33.31
N GLU A 579 4.41 37.93 -32.58
CA GLU A 579 3.53 38.98 -32.03
C GLU A 579 2.72 39.76 -33.09
N PRO A 580 3.29 40.19 -34.24
CA PRO A 580 2.52 40.88 -35.26
C PRO A 580 1.46 40.01 -35.94
N GLU A 581 1.70 38.70 -36.01
CA GLU A 581 0.80 37.72 -36.65
C GLU A 581 -0.24 37.17 -35.67
N CYS A 582 0.11 37.09 -34.38
CA CYS A 582 -0.71 36.51 -33.32
C CYS A 582 -0.71 37.32 -32.01
N PRO A 583 -1.22 38.57 -32.01
CA PRO A 583 -1.11 39.46 -30.85
C PRO A 583 -1.91 39.00 -29.62
N LYS A 584 -3.09 38.39 -29.79
CA LYS A 584 -3.89 37.89 -28.65
C LYS A 584 -3.27 36.65 -28.04
N PHE A 585 -2.61 35.83 -28.86
CA PHE A 585 -1.82 34.70 -28.37
C PHE A 585 -0.69 35.19 -27.47
N VAL A 586 0.07 36.20 -27.90
CA VAL A 586 1.18 36.75 -27.08
C VAL A 586 0.64 37.40 -25.80
N ALA A 587 -0.48 38.11 -25.87
CA ALA A 587 -1.16 38.63 -24.68
C ALA A 587 -1.57 37.53 -23.70
N TRP A 588 -2.08 36.38 -24.20
CA TRP A 588 -2.36 35.21 -23.38
C TRP A 588 -1.11 34.63 -22.72
N ALA A 589 -0.02 34.47 -23.46
CA ALA A 589 1.22 33.96 -22.90
C ALA A 589 1.75 34.87 -21.77
N ASN A 590 1.73 36.18 -21.99
CA ASN A 590 2.10 37.18 -20.98
C ASN A 590 1.20 37.12 -19.74
N ARG A 591 -0.10 36.84 -19.90
CA ARG A 591 -1.03 36.63 -18.77
C ARG A 591 -0.69 35.36 -18.00
N CYS A 592 -0.39 34.26 -18.69
CA CYS A 592 0.05 33.02 -18.06
C CYS A 592 1.35 33.22 -17.25
N MET A 593 2.29 34.03 -17.76
CA MET A 593 3.53 34.37 -17.05
C MET A 593 3.33 35.12 -15.72
N GLN A 594 2.18 35.77 -15.52
CA GLN A 594 1.85 36.41 -14.24
C GLN A 594 1.50 35.41 -13.14
N LYS A 595 1.23 34.14 -13.47
CA LYS A 595 1.02 33.08 -12.48
C LYS A 595 2.38 32.60 -11.96
N GLU A 596 2.56 32.64 -10.64
CA GLU A 596 3.81 32.22 -9.97
C GLU A 596 4.21 30.78 -10.33
N ASN A 597 3.25 29.85 -10.32
CA ASN A 597 3.49 28.45 -10.67
C ASN A 597 3.84 28.23 -12.14
N VAL A 598 3.55 29.19 -13.03
CA VAL A 598 3.95 29.11 -14.44
C VAL A 598 5.36 29.67 -14.58
N SER A 599 5.59 30.91 -14.13
CA SER A 599 6.88 31.60 -14.27
C SER A 599 8.02 30.88 -13.53
N LYS A 600 7.74 30.23 -12.40
CA LYS A 600 8.72 29.47 -11.62
C LYS A 600 9.26 28.23 -12.34
N TYR A 601 8.44 27.56 -13.16
CA TYR A 601 8.76 26.24 -13.71
C TYR A 601 9.06 26.24 -15.21
N LEU A 602 8.75 27.32 -15.92
CA LEU A 602 9.14 27.48 -17.32
C LEU A 602 10.67 27.48 -17.48
N SER A 603 11.12 26.89 -18.58
CA SER A 603 12.54 26.85 -18.93
C SER A 603 13.03 28.23 -19.33
N ASP A 604 14.28 28.53 -18.98
CA ASP A 604 14.98 29.73 -19.44
C ASP A 604 15.14 29.70 -20.98
N PRO A 605 14.58 30.67 -21.72
CA PRO A 605 14.63 30.70 -23.18
C PRO A 605 16.05 30.71 -23.77
N ASP A 606 17.03 31.31 -23.08
CA ASP A 606 18.41 31.34 -23.57
C ASP A 606 19.05 29.95 -23.46
N LYS A 607 18.75 29.20 -22.38
CA LYS A 607 19.20 27.80 -22.25
C LYS A 607 18.54 26.89 -23.29
N ILE A 608 17.28 27.16 -23.63
CA ILE A 608 16.59 26.45 -24.73
C ILE A 608 17.28 26.74 -26.06
N TYR A 609 17.60 28.00 -26.33
CA TYR A 609 18.32 28.38 -27.54
C TYR A 609 19.67 27.65 -27.64
N ASP A 610 20.48 27.68 -26.58
CA ASP A 610 21.78 26.97 -26.54
C ASP A 610 21.62 25.46 -26.75
N PHE A 611 20.58 24.86 -26.15
CA PHE A 611 20.24 23.46 -26.36
C PHE A 611 19.89 23.16 -27.83
N VAL A 612 19.11 24.02 -28.48
CA VAL A 612 18.77 23.87 -29.90
C VAL A 612 20.00 24.05 -30.79
N VAL A 613 20.89 25.00 -30.49
CA VAL A 613 22.18 25.14 -31.19
C VAL A 613 22.98 23.84 -31.13
N MET A 614 23.11 23.25 -29.94
CA MET A 614 23.80 21.97 -29.75
C MET A 614 23.15 20.83 -30.53
N LEU A 615 21.81 20.77 -30.59
CA LEU A 615 21.10 19.78 -31.41
C LEU A 615 21.34 19.99 -32.91
N ARG A 616 21.26 21.23 -33.40
CA ARG A 616 21.53 21.58 -34.81
C ARG A 616 22.92 21.16 -35.26
N GLN A 617 23.93 21.43 -34.44
CA GLN A 617 25.31 20.98 -34.67
C GLN A 617 25.39 19.45 -34.78
N ARG A 618 24.69 18.72 -33.89
CA ARG A 618 24.68 17.25 -33.88
C ARG A 618 24.02 16.64 -35.12
N ILE A 619 23.01 17.30 -35.70
CA ILE A 619 22.30 16.83 -36.91
C ILE A 619 22.87 17.43 -38.20
N GLY A 620 23.97 18.20 -38.12
CA GLY A 620 24.68 18.72 -39.30
C GLY A 620 23.96 19.89 -39.99
N ILE A 621 23.14 20.65 -39.26
CA ILE A 621 22.46 21.83 -39.77
C ILE A 621 23.15 23.05 -39.16
N ALA A 622 23.78 23.87 -40.02
CA ALA A 622 24.45 25.10 -39.61
C ALA A 622 23.42 26.20 -39.25
#